data_AF-A0A2V9H706-F1
#
_entry.id   AF-A0A2V9H706-F1
#
_cell.length_a   1.000
_cell.length_b   1.000
_cell.length_c   1.000
_cell.angle_alpha   90.00
_cell.angle_beta   90.00
_cell.angle_gamma   90.00
#
_symmetry.space_group_name_H-M   'P 1'
#
loop_
_entity.id
_entity.type
_entity.pdbx_description
1 polymer ?
#
loop_
_entity_poly.entity_id
_entity_poly.type
_entity_poly.pdbx_seq_one_letter_code
_entity_poly.pdbx_strand_id
1 'polypeptide(L)' 'HPWFLGCQFHPEFKSKPLEPHPLFAAFIGAALEHKKNKARAAPEPKRAQAVGLTPHVTA' A
#
# COMPACT_ATOMS: atom_id res chain seq x y z
N HIS A 1 -12.67 -11.08 -2.76
CA HIS A 1 -11.35 -10.53 -3.11
C HIS A 1 -11.55 -9.46 -4.18
N PRO A 2 -11.15 -8.19 -3.97
CA PRO A 2 -11.51 -7.08 -4.87
C PRO A 2 -10.82 -7.16 -6.23
N TRP A 3 -9.66 -7.81 -6.33
CA TRP A 3 -8.99 -8.08 -7.59
C TRP A 3 -8.27 -9.42 -7.50
N PHE A 4 -8.65 -10.43 -8.29
CA PHE A 4 -8.03 -11.75 -8.29
C PHE A 4 -7.90 -12.25 -9.73
N LEU A 5 -6.78 -12.89 -10.02
CA LEU A 5 -6.45 -13.32 -11.37
C LEU A 5 -5.60 -14.60 -11.32
N GLY A 6 -5.94 -15.57 -12.17
CA GLY A 6 -5.11 -16.73 -12.46
C GLY A 6 -5.04 -16.98 -13.97
N CYS A 7 -3.90 -17.47 -14.46
CA CYS A 7 -3.74 -17.91 -15.84
C CYS A 7 -3.05 -19.28 -15.87
N GLN A 8 -3.52 -20.16 -16.76
CA GLN A 8 -2.89 -21.47 -16.99
C GLN A 8 -1.79 -21.43 -18.07
N PHE A 9 -1.75 -20.36 -18.85
CA PHE A 9 -0.72 -20.11 -19.86
C PHE A 9 0.39 -19.23 -19.29
N HIS A 10 1.49 -19.07 -20.05
CA HIS A 10 2.65 -18.25 -19.68
C HIS A 10 2.57 -16.87 -20.36
N PRO A 11 1.86 -15.87 -19.77
CA PRO A 11 1.78 -14.50 -20.32
C PRO A 11 3.13 -13.79 -20.33
N GLU A 12 4.08 -14.27 -19.53
CA GLU A 12 5.45 -13.75 -19.42
C GLU A 12 6.16 -13.75 -20.77
N PHE A 13 6.02 -14.81 -21.56
CA PHE A 13 6.67 -14.93 -22.87
C PHE A 13 6.09 -13.99 -23.93
N LYS A 14 4.90 -13.42 -23.69
CA LYS A 14 4.25 -12.47 -24.60
C LYS A 14 4.46 -11.01 -24.19
N SER A 15 5.06 -10.76 -23.02
CA SER A 15 5.32 -9.40 -22.54
C SER A 15 6.63 -8.86 -23.12
N LYS A 16 6.62 -7.62 -23.59
CA LYS A 16 7.81 -6.93 -24.12
C LYS A 16 8.09 -5.65 -23.31
N PRO A 17 9.32 -5.11 -23.30
CA PRO A 17 9.65 -3.91 -22.54
C PRO A 17 8.80 -2.68 -22.90
N LEU A 18 8.50 -2.48 -24.19
CA LEU A 18 7.68 -1.36 -24.69
C LEU A 18 6.19 -1.69 -24.80
N GLU A 19 5.83 -2.97 -24.68
CA GLU A 19 4.46 -3.46 -24.82
C GLU A 19 4.22 -4.54 -23.75
N PRO A 20 3.99 -4.11 -22.50
CA PRO A 20 3.76 -5.04 -21.41
C PRO A 20 2.43 -5.76 -21.60
N HIS A 21 2.41 -7.05 -21.25
CA HIS A 21 1.16 -7.82 -21.37
C HIS A 21 0.06 -7.19 -20.49
N PRO A 22 -1.19 -7.05 -20.99
CA PRO A 22 -2.26 -6.33 -20.30
C PRO A 22 -2.52 -6.82 -18.87
N LEU A 23 -2.29 -8.11 -18.65
CA LEU A 23 -2.39 -8.78 -17.36
C LEU A 23 -1.48 -8.14 -16.29
N PHE A 24 -0.23 -7.87 -16.63
CA PHE A 24 0.73 -7.25 -15.71
C PHE A 24 0.42 -5.76 -15.52
N ALA A 25 0.07 -5.05 -16.59
CA ALA A 25 -0.31 -3.64 -16.50
C ALA A 25 -1.53 -3.44 -15.58
N ALA A 26 -2.57 -4.27 -15.74
CA ALA A 26 -3.76 -4.23 -14.92
C ALA A 26 -3.48 -4.58 -13.45
N PHE A 27 -2.62 -5.58 -13.20
CA PHE A 27 -2.21 -5.94 -11.84
C PHE A 27 -1.53 -4.78 -11.11
N ILE A 28 -0.57 -4.12 -11.76
CA ILE A 28 0.12 -2.97 -11.18
C ILE A 28 -0.85 -1.80 -10.97
N GLY A 29 -1.76 -1.56 -11.91
CA GLY A 29 -2.82 -0.55 -11.76
C GLY A 29 -3.68 -0.78 -10.52
N ALA A 30 -4.18 -2.02 -10.33
CA ALA A 30 -4.96 -2.40 -9.16
C ALA A 30 -4.15 -2.27 -7.86
N ALA A 31 -2.86 -2.62 -7.86
CA ALA A 31 -1.99 -2.46 -6.71
C ALA A 31 -1.79 -0.98 -6.32
N LEU A 32 -1.64 -0.09 -7.31
CA LEU A 32 -1.53 1.35 -7.08
C LEU A 32 -2.83 1.93 -6.53
N GLU A 33 -3.99 1.50 -7.04
CA GLU A 33 -5.29 1.91 -6.53
C GLU A 33 -5.50 1.45 -5.09
N HIS A 34 -5.17 0.19 -4.80
CA HIS A 34 -5.23 -0.35 -3.44
C HIS A 34 -4.34 0.43 -2.47
N LYS A 35 -3.12 0.82 -2.89
CA LYS A 35 -2.23 1.68 -2.09
C LYS A 35 -2.85 3.05 -1.80
N LYS A 36 -3.45 3.70 -2.80
CA LYS A 36 -4.14 4.99 -2.63
C LYS A 36 -5.32 4.86 -1.67
N ASN A 37 -6.11 3.81 -1.81
CA ASN A 37 -7.28 3.55 -0.96
C ASN A 37 -6.86 3.24 0.49
N LYS A 38 -5.76 2.49 0.70
CA LYS A 38 -5.21 2.23 2.04
C LYS A 38 -4.67 3.51 2.70
N ALA A 39 -4.02 4.40 1.95
CA ALA A 39 -3.54 5.68 2.46
C ALA A 39 -4.71 6.60 2.88
N ARG A 40 -5.84 6.55 2.17
CA ARG A 40 -7.08 7.25 2.56
C ARG A 40 -7.77 6.63 3.78
N ALA A 41 -7.58 5.34 4.03
CA ALA A 41 -8.26 4.59 5.08
C ALA A 41 -7.48 4.52 6.41
N ALA A 42 -6.24 5.00 6.48
CA ALA A 42 -5.48 5.04 7.72
C ALA A 42 -5.80 6.35 8.49
N PRO A 43 -6.49 6.30 9.64
CA PRO A 43 -6.48 7.43 10.57
C PRO A 43 -5.06 7.55 11.15
N GLU A 44 -4.57 8.79 11.25
CA GLU A 44 -3.28 9.06 11.88
C GLU A 44 -3.21 8.43 13.28
N PRO A 45 -2.09 7.79 13.67
CA PRO A 45 -1.85 7.56 15.09
C PRO A 45 -1.63 8.92 15.74
N LYS A 46 -2.69 9.52 16.29
CA LYS A 46 -2.59 10.64 17.22
C LYS A 46 -1.76 10.18 18.43
N ARG A 47 -0.46 10.42 18.41
CA ARG A 47 0.38 10.33 19.60
C ARG A 47 0.09 11.56 20.49
N ALA A 48 -1.07 11.52 21.12
CA ALA A 48 -1.35 12.17 22.40
C ALA A 48 -0.42 11.54 23.45
N GLN A 49 0.19 12.21 24.43
CA GLN A 49 0.14 13.57 24.95
C GLN A 49 1.51 13.85 25.58
N ALA A 50 1.92 15.12 25.57
CA ALA A 50 2.94 15.61 26.49
C ALA A 50 2.43 15.44 27.93
N VAL A 51 3.08 14.58 28.73
CA VAL A 51 2.97 14.64 30.18
C VAL A 51 4.13 15.50 30.66
N GLY A 52 3.75 16.62 31.27
CA GLY A 52 4.63 17.68 31.71
C GLY A 52 5.74 17.20 32.64
N LEU A 53 6.88 17.83 32.44
CA LEU A 53 7.95 18.02 33.38
C LEU A 53 7.41 18.45 34.76
N THR A 54 7.62 17.65 35.79
CA THR A 54 7.61 18.14 37.18
C THR A 54 8.96 17.84 37.81
N PRO A 55 9.79 18.86 38.13
CA PRO A 55 10.91 18.67 39.02
C PRO A 55 10.40 18.80 40.46
N HIS A 56 10.60 17.78 41.29
CA HIS A 56 10.52 17.97 42.74
C HIS A 56 11.77 17.39 43.40
N VAL A 57 12.75 18.29 43.56
CA VAL A 57 13.73 18.25 44.64
C VAL A 57 13.06 18.91 45.85
N THR A 58 13.04 18.23 47.00
CA THR A 58 13.35 18.75 48.37
C THR A 58 12.78 17.78 49.42
N ALA A 59 13.66 17.11 50.16
CA ALA A 59 13.68 16.97 51.63
C ALA A 59 14.94 16.22 52.03
#